data_AF-A0A174I9V2-F1
#
_entry.id   AF-A0A174I9V2-F1
#
_cell.length_a   1.000
_cell.length_b   1.000
_cell.length_c   1.000
_cell.angle_alpha   90.00
_cell.angle_beta   90.00
_cell.angle_gamma   90.00
#
_symmetry.space_group_name_H-M   'P 1'
#
loop_
_entity.id
_entity.type
_entity.pdbx_description
1 polymer ?
#
loop_
_entity_poly.entity_id
_entity_poly.type
_entity_poly.pdbx_seq_one_letter_code
_entity_poly.pdbx_strand_id
1 'polypeptide(L)'
;MDKKLKDLKGEVLVVTNAAEGNTPHVVEDIEPEGGLKTRPLAGAKPSDQFMRIGRNVSILETFFLNMKRQFERPSNFRFYHLPADLLASAKELVGLFKQSESNSALLDEYRLDTEQYVQSRQQAQQQSGGGGTEQSTRWSMEQVDWQQLERMGVTPETLGEPGLRRLLNGNESAVLTLKTVIKGIEFETPACIRLAENPDGTLRNEIECCKRYPDLDTPYFNVEFTPEVKQNLLEKGNAGCVVELELAGGVREPCLVSLNPKTNRLHHIPVSG
;
A
#
# COMPACT_ATOMS: atom_id res chain seq x y z
N MET A 1 -26.22 9.58 -13.50
CA MET A 1 -26.02 8.20 -13.99
C MET A 1 -24.58 7.87 -13.68
N ASP A 2 -24.34 7.06 -12.66
CA ASP A 2 -22.97 6.76 -12.23
C ASP A 2 -22.30 5.86 -13.28
N LYS A 3 -21.27 6.38 -13.94
CA LYS A 3 -20.50 5.65 -14.94
C LYS A 3 -19.54 4.72 -14.21
N LYS A 4 -19.51 3.44 -14.57
CA LYS A 4 -18.54 2.50 -14.00
C LYS A 4 -17.15 2.85 -14.54
N LEU A 5 -16.10 2.64 -13.73
CA LEU A 5 -14.70 2.86 -14.16
C LEU A 5 -14.35 2.17 -15.50
N LYS A 6 -14.95 1.01 -15.77
CA LYS A 6 -14.76 0.24 -17.03
C LYS A 6 -15.25 0.98 -18.27
N ASP A 7 -16.20 1.90 -18.11
CA ASP A 7 -16.81 2.68 -19.18
C ASP A 7 -16.01 3.96 -19.49
N LEU A 8 -15.10 4.36 -18.58
CA LEU A 8 -14.28 5.57 -18.65
C LEU A 8 -12.98 5.32 -19.44
N LYS A 9 -13.11 4.81 -20.67
CA LYS A 9 -11.98 4.48 -21.53
C LYS A 9 -11.30 5.76 -22.03
N GLY A 10 -10.00 5.89 -21.75
CA GLY A 10 -9.21 7.05 -22.18
C GLY A 10 -9.31 8.27 -21.26
N GLU A 11 -10.19 8.24 -20.27
CA GLU A 11 -10.29 9.30 -19.26
C GLU A 11 -9.13 9.23 -18.26
N VAL A 12 -8.73 10.40 -17.76
CA VAL A 12 -7.72 10.56 -16.72
C VAL A 12 -8.37 10.73 -15.35
N LEU A 13 -7.62 10.34 -14.31
CA LEU A 13 -8.04 10.57 -12.94
C LEU A 13 -7.50 11.92 -12.45
N VAL A 14 -8.38 12.75 -11.91
CA VAL A 14 -8.03 14.01 -11.23
C VAL A 14 -8.42 13.91 -9.76
N VAL A 15 -7.55 14.40 -8.90
CA VAL A 15 -7.78 14.45 -7.45
C VAL A 15 -7.73 15.89 -6.96
N THR A 16 -8.62 16.23 -6.04
CA THR A 16 -8.56 17.46 -5.24
C THR A 16 -8.59 17.12 -3.76
N ASN A 17 -7.97 17.98 -2.94
CA ASN A 17 -8.04 17.92 -1.49
C ASN A 17 -8.64 19.22 -0.95
N ALA A 18 -9.76 19.13 -0.22
CA ALA A 18 -10.42 20.28 0.38
C ALA A 18 -9.52 21.02 1.39
N ALA A 19 -8.62 20.31 2.08
CA ALA A 19 -7.64 20.91 2.99
C ALA A 19 -6.59 21.76 2.26
N GLU A 20 -6.40 21.54 0.95
CA GLU A 20 -5.46 22.27 0.09
C GLU A 20 -6.19 23.22 -0.88
N GLY A 21 -7.39 23.67 -0.50
CA GLY A 21 -8.18 24.61 -1.29
C GLY A 21 -8.70 24.04 -2.61
N ASN A 22 -8.88 22.72 -2.69
CA ASN A 22 -9.32 21.99 -3.89
C ASN A 22 -8.42 22.20 -5.12
N THR A 23 -7.11 22.36 -4.92
CA THR A 23 -6.16 22.47 -6.04
C THR A 23 -6.10 21.15 -6.81
N PRO A 24 -6.49 21.11 -8.11
CA PRO A 24 -6.61 19.87 -8.85
C PRO A 24 -5.26 19.36 -9.38
N HIS A 25 -5.03 18.06 -9.21
CA HIS A 25 -3.88 17.35 -9.71
C HIS A 25 -4.31 16.15 -10.57
N VAL A 26 -3.63 15.93 -11.69
CA VAL A 26 -3.83 14.75 -12.53
C VAL A 26 -2.94 13.63 -12.01
N VAL A 27 -3.49 12.42 -11.90
CA VAL A 27 -2.75 11.26 -11.41
C VAL A 27 -1.94 10.65 -12.56
N GLU A 28 -0.63 10.55 -12.35
CA GLU A 28 0.31 9.90 -13.25
C GLU A 28 0.35 8.40 -12.98
N ASP A 29 0.40 8.00 -11.71
CA ASP A 29 0.47 6.60 -11.27
C ASP A 29 0.01 6.43 -9.81
N ILE A 30 -0.18 5.18 -9.38
CA ILE A 30 -0.43 4.79 -7.99
C ILE A 30 0.76 3.97 -7.52
N GLU A 31 1.44 4.47 -6.50
CA GLU A 31 2.63 3.83 -5.93
C GLU A 31 2.26 2.52 -5.20
N PRO A 32 3.19 1.55 -5.08
CA PRO A 32 2.94 0.27 -4.42
C PRO A 32 2.44 0.40 -2.97
N GLU A 33 2.91 1.40 -2.24
CA GLU A 33 2.49 1.77 -0.88
C GLU A 33 1.08 2.38 -0.81
N GLY A 34 0.46 2.71 -1.94
CA GLY A 34 -0.85 3.33 -2.05
C GLY A 34 -0.83 4.86 -2.15
N GLY A 35 0.36 5.47 -2.30
CA GLY A 35 0.52 6.88 -2.62
C GLY A 35 0.04 7.21 -4.05
N LEU A 36 -0.40 8.45 -4.26
CA LEU A 36 -0.70 8.94 -5.61
C LEU A 36 0.48 9.75 -6.12
N LYS A 37 1.05 9.32 -7.25
CA LYS A 37 1.98 10.17 -8.00
C LYS A 37 1.15 11.11 -8.88
N THR A 38 1.27 12.41 -8.64
CA THR A 38 0.42 13.41 -9.29
C THR A 38 1.20 14.60 -9.83
N ARG A 39 0.58 15.32 -10.77
CA ARG A 39 1.08 16.58 -11.33
C ARG A 39 -0.03 17.63 -11.31
N PRO A 40 0.28 18.92 -11.06
CA PRO A 40 -0.71 19.99 -11.12
C PRO A 40 -1.46 20.02 -12.47
N LEU A 41 -2.79 20.12 -12.42
CA LEU A 41 -3.64 20.14 -13.62
C LEU A 41 -3.28 21.30 -14.55
N ALA A 42 -2.90 22.46 -14.00
CA ALA A 42 -2.59 23.68 -14.76
C ALA A 42 -1.52 23.50 -15.85
N GLY A 43 -0.63 22.52 -15.70
CA GLY A 43 0.44 22.20 -16.65
C GLY A 43 0.21 20.93 -17.46
N ALA A 44 -0.91 20.24 -17.26
CA ALA A 44 -1.20 18.97 -17.91
C ALA A 44 -1.63 19.17 -19.36
N LYS A 45 -1.15 18.31 -20.26
CA LYS A 45 -1.54 18.29 -21.67
C LYS A 45 -2.15 16.93 -22.05
N PRO A 46 -3.04 16.87 -23.05
CA PRO A 46 -3.59 15.60 -23.51
C PRO A 46 -2.53 14.57 -23.96
N SER A 47 -1.40 15.05 -24.47
CA SER A 47 -0.26 14.24 -24.94
C SER A 47 0.60 13.64 -23.81
N ASP A 48 0.45 14.12 -22.59
CA ASP A 48 1.26 13.65 -21.46
C ASP A 48 0.82 12.23 -21.06
N GLN A 49 1.77 11.48 -20.49
CA GLN A 49 1.53 10.12 -20.03
C GLN A 49 0.91 10.15 -18.63
N PHE A 50 -0.41 10.14 -18.59
CA PHE A 50 -1.20 10.00 -17.36
C PHE A 50 -1.83 8.62 -17.26
N MET A 51 -2.14 8.22 -16.02
CA MET A 51 -2.92 7.04 -15.74
C MET A 51 -4.30 7.14 -16.41
N ARG A 52 -4.66 6.11 -17.18
CA ARG A 52 -5.99 6.01 -17.83
C ARG A 52 -6.91 5.12 -17.02
N ILE A 53 -8.09 5.60 -16.66
CA ILE A 53 -9.02 4.90 -15.76
C ILE A 53 -9.39 3.52 -16.31
N GLY A 54 -9.89 3.45 -17.55
CA GLY A 54 -10.31 2.18 -18.14
C GLY A 54 -9.22 1.10 -18.29
N ARG A 55 -7.93 1.48 -18.30
CA ARG A 55 -6.80 0.53 -18.35
C ARG A 55 -6.35 0.08 -16.96
N ASN A 56 -6.63 0.87 -15.92
CA ASN A 56 -6.10 0.70 -14.57
C ASN A 56 -7.20 0.41 -13.53
N VAL A 57 -8.37 -0.06 -13.98
CA VAL A 57 -9.56 -0.27 -13.14
C VAL A 57 -9.25 -1.12 -11.89
N SER A 58 -8.53 -2.23 -12.03
CA SER A 58 -8.22 -3.12 -10.89
C SER A 58 -7.32 -2.45 -9.85
N ILE A 59 -6.40 -1.59 -10.30
CA ILE A 59 -5.48 -0.85 -9.42
C ILE A 59 -6.27 0.22 -8.66
N LEU A 60 -7.14 0.94 -9.37
CA LEU A 60 -8.02 1.97 -8.81
C LEU A 60 -8.99 1.44 -7.77
N GLU A 61 -9.64 0.31 -8.05
CA GLU A 61 -10.52 -0.37 -7.09
C GLU A 61 -9.77 -0.75 -5.81
N THR A 62 -8.52 -1.21 -5.94
CA THR A 62 -7.67 -1.57 -4.80
C THR A 62 -7.22 -0.34 -4.03
N PHE A 63 -6.86 0.74 -4.74
CA PHE A 63 -6.51 2.03 -4.16
C PHE A 63 -7.65 2.61 -3.33
N PHE A 64 -8.88 2.72 -3.88
CA PHE A 64 -10.02 3.29 -3.15
C PHE A 64 -10.38 2.45 -1.91
N LEU A 65 -10.25 1.13 -1.98
CA LEU A 65 -10.44 0.24 -0.84
C LEU A 65 -9.40 0.49 0.26
N ASN A 66 -8.13 0.63 -0.09
CA ASN A 66 -7.06 0.89 0.85
C ASN A 66 -7.17 2.30 1.44
N MET A 67 -7.46 3.31 0.62
CA MET A 67 -7.67 4.69 1.05
C MET A 67 -8.78 4.80 2.10
N LYS A 68 -9.93 4.15 1.89
CA LYS A 68 -11.02 4.14 2.89
C LYS A 68 -10.58 3.55 4.24
N ARG A 69 -9.65 2.60 4.25
CA ARG A 69 -9.14 1.95 5.47
C ARG A 69 -8.08 2.77 6.20
N GLN A 70 -7.27 3.52 5.45
CA GLN A 70 -6.09 4.21 5.98
C GLN A 70 -6.38 5.65 6.42
N PHE A 71 -7.33 6.34 5.78
CA PHE A 71 -7.64 7.74 6.10
C PHE A 71 -8.83 7.82 7.05
N GLU A 72 -8.68 8.55 8.16
CA GLU A 72 -9.77 8.80 9.12
C GLU A 72 -10.89 9.67 8.52
N ARG A 73 -10.55 10.56 7.57
CA ARG A 73 -11.48 11.46 6.86
C ARG A 73 -11.21 11.48 5.35
N PRO A 74 -11.49 10.37 4.62
CA PRO A 74 -11.26 10.30 3.19
C PRO A 74 -12.13 11.30 2.40
N SER A 75 -13.19 11.83 3.03
CA SER A 75 -14.10 12.83 2.46
C SER A 75 -13.45 14.14 2.01
N ASN A 76 -12.23 14.45 2.48
CA ASN A 76 -11.48 15.62 2.01
C ASN A 76 -10.93 15.44 0.60
N PHE A 77 -10.67 14.19 0.20
CA PHE A 77 -10.26 13.86 -1.15
C PHE A 77 -11.50 13.70 -2.03
N ARG A 78 -11.45 14.31 -3.22
CA ARG A 78 -12.46 14.11 -4.25
C ARG A 78 -11.77 13.67 -5.53
N PHE A 79 -12.36 12.68 -6.17
CA PHE A 79 -11.84 12.09 -7.39
C PHE A 79 -12.77 12.39 -8.54
N TYR A 80 -12.19 12.70 -9.67
CA TYR A 80 -12.91 13.06 -10.88
C TYR A 80 -12.34 12.28 -12.06
N HIS A 81 -13.21 11.90 -12.97
CA HIS A 81 -12.84 11.36 -14.26
C HIS A 81 -12.96 12.47 -15.30
N LEU A 82 -11.90 12.75 -16.05
CA LEU A 82 -11.96 13.75 -17.12
C LEU A 82 -11.53 13.13 -18.45
N PRO A 83 -12.25 13.39 -19.55
CA PRO A 83 -11.75 13.12 -20.89
C PRO A 83 -10.40 13.78 -21.10
N ALA A 84 -9.46 13.04 -21.68
CA ALA A 84 -8.10 13.49 -21.96
C ALA A 84 -8.04 14.84 -22.68
N ASP A 85 -8.96 15.04 -23.63
CA ASP A 85 -8.98 16.18 -24.51
C ASP A 85 -9.34 17.47 -23.77
N LEU A 86 -10.05 17.39 -22.65
CA LEU A 86 -10.35 18.55 -21.81
C LEU A 86 -9.10 19.13 -21.14
N LEU A 87 -8.00 18.37 -21.04
CA LEU A 87 -6.73 18.89 -20.55
C LEU A 87 -6.15 20.00 -21.45
N ALA A 88 -6.62 20.12 -22.70
CA ALA A 88 -6.29 21.27 -23.55
C ALA A 88 -6.74 22.61 -22.94
N SER A 89 -7.77 22.59 -22.09
CA SER A 89 -8.32 23.73 -21.36
C SER A 89 -8.01 23.65 -19.85
N ALA A 90 -6.84 23.14 -19.51
CA ALA A 90 -6.41 22.90 -18.13
C ALA A 90 -6.53 24.14 -17.21
N LYS A 91 -6.27 25.35 -17.74
CA LYS A 91 -6.32 26.59 -16.95
C LYS A 91 -7.74 26.93 -16.51
N GLU A 92 -8.70 26.79 -17.42
CA GLU A 92 -10.12 27.01 -17.16
C GLU A 92 -10.64 25.97 -16.17
N LEU A 93 -10.26 24.70 -16.34
CA LEU A 93 -10.61 23.62 -15.42
C LEU A 93 -10.13 23.89 -13.99
N VAL A 94 -8.89 24.40 -13.82
CA VAL A 94 -8.37 24.77 -12.49
C VAL A 94 -9.26 25.81 -11.80
N GLY A 95 -9.76 26.81 -12.55
CA GLY A 95 -10.70 27.80 -12.03
C GLY A 95 -12.00 27.16 -11.53
N LEU A 96 -12.53 26.20 -12.29
CA LEU A 96 -13.75 25.47 -11.93
C LEU A 96 -13.60 24.70 -10.62
N PHE A 97 -12.49 23.96 -10.46
CA PHE A 97 -12.20 23.19 -9.23
C PHE A 97 -11.98 24.08 -8.00
N LYS A 98 -11.30 25.23 -8.15
CA LYS A 98 -11.12 26.18 -7.04
C LYS A 98 -12.43 26.81 -6.58
N GLN A 99 -13.40 26.94 -7.48
CA GLN A 99 -14.74 27.43 -7.19
C GLN A 99 -15.74 26.26 -7.13
N SER A 100 -15.37 25.16 -6.45
CA SER A 100 -16.15 23.91 -6.49
C SER A 100 -17.58 24.05 -5.99
N GLU A 101 -17.87 25.01 -5.11
CA GLU A 101 -19.23 25.24 -4.60
C GLU A 101 -20.14 25.82 -5.68
N SER A 102 -19.69 26.86 -6.38
CA SER A 102 -20.41 27.50 -7.48
C SER A 102 -20.53 26.60 -8.71
N ASN A 103 -19.57 25.69 -8.91
CA ASN A 103 -19.52 24.78 -10.05
C ASN A 103 -19.92 23.34 -9.70
N SER A 104 -20.57 23.13 -8.55
CA SER A 104 -20.91 21.79 -8.02
C SER A 104 -21.66 20.93 -9.01
N ALA A 105 -22.72 21.46 -9.64
CA ALA A 105 -23.52 20.71 -10.62
C ALA A 105 -22.69 20.17 -11.79
N LEU A 106 -21.74 20.96 -12.30
CA LEU A 106 -20.86 20.55 -13.40
C LEU A 106 -19.81 19.53 -12.92
N LEU A 107 -19.18 19.79 -11.76
CA LEU A 107 -18.14 18.93 -11.22
C LEU A 107 -18.67 17.57 -10.78
N ASP A 108 -19.91 17.51 -10.30
CA ASP A 108 -20.56 16.27 -9.88
C ASP A 108 -20.82 15.33 -11.07
N GLU A 109 -20.97 15.83 -12.31
CA GLU A 109 -21.04 14.98 -13.51
C GLU A 109 -19.77 14.18 -13.78
N TYR A 110 -18.63 14.70 -13.34
CA TYR A 110 -17.31 14.08 -13.50
C TYR A 110 -16.84 13.40 -12.21
N ARG A 111 -17.63 13.47 -11.14
CA ARG A 111 -17.21 12.99 -9.83
C ARG A 111 -17.32 11.48 -9.74
N LEU A 112 -16.26 10.85 -9.24
CA LEU A 112 -16.25 9.43 -8.93
C LEU A 112 -16.78 9.21 -7.52
N ASP A 113 -17.85 8.43 -7.40
CA ASP A 113 -18.33 7.94 -6.12
C ASP A 113 -17.44 6.77 -5.63
N THR A 114 -16.39 7.12 -4.89
CA THR A 114 -15.47 6.13 -4.30
C THR A 114 -16.15 5.14 -3.34
N GLU A 115 -17.28 5.52 -2.72
CA GLU A 115 -17.96 4.63 -1.77
C GLU A 115 -18.69 3.51 -2.49
N GLN A 116 -19.33 3.81 -3.63
CA GLN A 116 -19.98 2.81 -4.50
C GLN A 116 -18.96 1.76 -5.01
N TYR A 117 -17.73 2.18 -5.31
CA TYR A 117 -16.66 1.25 -5.73
C TYR A 117 -16.19 0.35 -4.60
N VAL A 118 -16.12 0.86 -3.37
CA VAL A 118 -15.76 0.03 -2.21
C VAL A 118 -16.90 -0.93 -1.85
N GLN A 119 -18.15 -0.49 -1.92
CA GLN A 119 -19.32 -1.33 -1.59
C GLN A 119 -19.57 -2.44 -2.63
N SER A 120 -19.46 -2.12 -3.93
CA SER A 120 -19.66 -3.11 -5.00
C SER A 120 -18.64 -4.26 -4.96
N ARG A 121 -17.39 -3.98 -4.57
CA ARG A 121 -16.34 -5.00 -4.35
C ARG A 121 -16.61 -5.85 -3.10
N GLN A 122 -17.11 -5.24 -2.03
CA GLN A 122 -17.46 -5.96 -0.80
C GLN A 122 -18.66 -6.90 -1.01
N GLN A 123 -19.67 -6.49 -1.79
CA GLN A 123 -20.79 -7.35 -2.17
C GLN A 123 -20.39 -8.45 -3.17
N ALA A 124 -19.52 -8.15 -4.15
CA ALA A 124 -18.99 -9.16 -5.07
C ALA A 124 -18.15 -10.23 -4.37
N GLN A 125 -17.39 -9.86 -3.32
CA GLN A 125 -16.65 -10.81 -2.48
C GLN A 125 -17.55 -11.63 -1.53
N GLN A 126 -18.77 -11.16 -1.19
CA GLN A 126 -19.72 -11.93 -0.40
C GLN A 126 -20.59 -12.90 -1.24
N GLN A 127 -20.68 -12.72 -2.56
CA GLN A 127 -21.51 -13.55 -3.45
C GLN A 127 -20.74 -14.54 -4.33
N SER A 128 -19.40 -14.53 -4.34
CA SER A 128 -18.60 -15.49 -5.11
C SER A 128 -17.91 -16.52 -4.22
N GLY A 129 -18.72 -17.34 -3.55
CA GLY A 129 -18.31 -18.69 -3.17
C GLY A 129 -18.28 -19.58 -4.42
N GLY A 130 -17.09 -19.89 -4.92
CA GLY A 130 -16.85 -20.90 -5.95
C GLY A 130 -16.72 -20.35 -7.38
N GLY A 131 -15.53 -20.53 -7.97
CA GLY A 131 -15.30 -20.33 -9.40
C GLY A 131 -14.04 -19.52 -9.69
N GLY A 132 -12.93 -20.22 -9.94
CA GLY A 132 -11.64 -19.62 -10.27
C GLY A 132 -11.72 -18.69 -11.48
N THR A 133 -11.30 -17.45 -11.26
CA THR A 133 -10.56 -16.68 -12.26
C THR A 133 -9.20 -16.46 -11.63
N GLU A 134 -8.14 -16.96 -12.26
CA GLU A 134 -6.76 -16.71 -11.87
C GLU A 134 -6.52 -15.20 -11.82
N GLN A 135 -6.70 -14.63 -10.63
CA GLN A 135 -6.06 -13.37 -10.29
C GLN A 135 -4.58 -13.71 -10.26
N SER A 136 -3.86 -13.31 -11.31
CA SER A 136 -2.41 -13.46 -11.38
C SER A 136 -1.82 -12.78 -10.14
N THR A 137 -1.49 -13.61 -9.18
CA THR A 137 -0.70 -13.26 -8.00
C THR A 137 0.76 -13.36 -8.39
N ARG A 138 1.65 -12.67 -7.66
CA ARG A 138 3.08 -12.71 -7.96
C ARG A 138 3.63 -14.14 -7.93
N TRP A 139 3.12 -14.98 -7.03
CA TRP A 139 3.47 -16.39 -6.92
C TRP A 139 2.23 -17.26 -6.76
N SER A 140 2.33 -18.51 -7.23
CA SER A 140 1.27 -19.49 -7.11
C SER A 140 1.26 -20.16 -5.72
N MET A 141 0.16 -20.83 -5.36
CA MET A 141 0.06 -21.54 -4.08
C MET A 141 1.09 -22.67 -3.95
N GLU A 142 1.46 -23.30 -5.06
CA GLU A 142 2.40 -24.43 -5.11
C GLU A 142 3.85 -24.01 -4.81
N GLN A 143 4.16 -22.72 -4.92
CA GLN A 143 5.50 -22.19 -4.64
C GLN A 143 5.74 -21.92 -3.16
N VAL A 144 4.70 -21.92 -2.33
CA VAL A 144 4.80 -21.63 -0.89
C VAL A 144 5.09 -22.91 -0.11
N ASP A 145 6.03 -22.86 0.83
CA ASP A 145 6.28 -23.95 1.78
C ASP A 145 5.17 -23.98 2.85
N TRP A 146 4.00 -24.51 2.48
CA TRP A 146 2.86 -24.69 3.38
C TRP A 146 3.16 -25.68 4.50
N GLN A 147 4.04 -26.66 4.26
CA GLN A 147 4.39 -27.64 5.29
C GLN A 147 5.07 -26.97 6.49
N GLN A 148 5.88 -25.94 6.27
CA GLN A 148 6.45 -25.13 7.36
C GLN A 148 5.36 -24.30 8.06
N LEU A 149 4.47 -23.65 7.31
CA LEU A 149 3.42 -22.79 7.87
C LEU A 149 2.38 -23.57 8.68
N GLU A 150 1.97 -24.74 8.20
CA GLU A 150 1.01 -25.62 8.88
C GLU A 150 1.55 -26.11 10.23
N ARG A 151 2.85 -26.42 10.31
CA ARG A 151 3.54 -26.72 11.58
C ARG A 151 3.52 -25.56 12.56
N MET A 152 3.26 -24.34 12.09
CA MET A 152 3.12 -23.13 12.88
C MET A 152 1.65 -22.72 13.09
N GLY A 153 0.70 -23.56 12.71
CA GLY A 153 -0.73 -23.28 12.81
C GLY A 153 -1.27 -22.33 11.73
N VAL A 154 -0.53 -22.13 10.64
CA VAL A 154 -0.94 -21.27 9.52
C VAL A 154 -1.25 -22.12 8.30
N THR A 155 -2.51 -22.06 7.89
CA THR A 155 -3.04 -22.68 6.67
C THR A 155 -3.70 -21.62 5.77
N PRO A 156 -3.95 -21.89 4.48
CA PRO A 156 -4.72 -21.00 3.62
C PRO A 156 -6.07 -20.59 4.23
N GLU A 157 -6.74 -21.50 4.94
CA GLU A 157 -8.00 -21.26 5.63
C GLU A 157 -7.84 -20.27 6.78
N THR A 158 -6.78 -20.42 7.60
CA THR A 158 -6.51 -19.50 8.71
C THR A 158 -6.12 -18.10 8.24
N LEU A 159 -5.50 -17.99 7.07
CA LEU A 159 -5.18 -16.71 6.43
C LEU A 159 -6.44 -16.05 5.83
N GLY A 160 -7.39 -16.87 5.40
CA GLY A 160 -8.53 -16.46 4.57
C GLY A 160 -8.11 -15.95 3.19
N GLU A 161 -9.06 -15.82 2.27
CA GLU A 161 -8.81 -15.32 0.91
C GLU A 161 -8.02 -13.97 0.90
N PRO A 162 -8.33 -12.97 1.74
CA PRO A 162 -7.59 -11.71 1.73
C PRO A 162 -6.14 -11.85 2.25
N GLY A 163 -5.90 -12.71 3.23
CA GLY A 163 -4.56 -12.95 3.78
C GLY A 163 -3.70 -13.76 2.84
N LEU A 164 -4.27 -14.80 2.24
CA LEU A 164 -3.64 -15.62 1.21
C LEU A 164 -3.23 -14.77 0.01
N ARG A 165 -4.17 -13.99 -0.55
CA ARG A 165 -3.89 -13.11 -1.69
C ARG A 165 -2.83 -12.06 -1.37
N ARG A 166 -2.81 -11.53 -0.14
CA ARG A 166 -1.78 -10.59 0.33
C ARG A 166 -0.40 -11.24 0.30
N LEU A 167 -0.28 -12.42 0.90
CA LEU A 167 0.96 -13.19 0.98
C LEU A 167 1.51 -13.54 -0.42
N LEU A 168 0.66 -14.09 -1.29
CA LEU A 168 1.02 -14.47 -2.67
C LEU A 168 1.39 -13.28 -3.58
N ASN A 169 1.11 -12.04 -3.16
CA ASN A 169 1.50 -10.83 -3.88
C ASN A 169 2.78 -10.16 -3.34
N GLY A 170 3.53 -10.81 -2.43
CA GLY A 170 4.75 -10.21 -1.86
C GLY A 170 4.52 -9.33 -0.66
N ASN A 171 3.27 -9.18 -0.21
CA ASN A 171 2.97 -8.33 0.93
C ASN A 171 3.08 -9.11 2.23
N GLU A 172 3.60 -8.45 3.25
CA GLU A 172 3.55 -8.96 4.63
C GLU A 172 2.10 -9.17 5.08
N SER A 173 1.85 -10.28 5.78
CA SER A 173 0.55 -10.66 6.33
C SER A 173 0.03 -9.66 7.39
N ALA A 174 -1.18 -9.93 7.90
CA ALA A 174 -1.59 -9.40 9.20
C ALA A 174 -0.75 -10.07 10.31
N VAL A 175 -0.80 -9.53 11.54
CA VAL A 175 -0.23 -10.23 12.69
C VAL A 175 -1.05 -11.49 12.94
N LEU A 176 -0.39 -12.65 12.87
CA LEU A 176 -0.95 -13.97 13.10
C LEU A 176 -0.44 -14.52 14.44
N THR A 177 -1.23 -15.37 15.09
CA THR A 177 -0.75 -16.14 16.25
C THR A 177 -0.15 -17.44 15.74
N LEU A 178 1.18 -17.52 15.70
CA LEU A 178 1.88 -18.75 15.35
C LEU A 178 1.94 -19.68 16.55
N LYS A 179 1.65 -20.96 16.33
CA LYS A 179 1.69 -22.00 17.34
C LYS A 179 2.80 -22.99 17.02
N THR A 180 3.73 -23.22 17.94
CA THR A 180 4.81 -24.18 17.72
C THR A 180 5.05 -25.03 18.95
N VAL A 181 5.54 -26.25 18.76
CA VAL A 181 5.90 -27.17 19.84
C VAL A 181 7.40 -27.34 19.86
N ILE A 182 8.04 -26.87 20.94
CA ILE A 182 9.49 -27.01 21.13
C ILE A 182 9.72 -27.88 22.36
N LYS A 183 10.32 -29.07 22.14
CA LYS A 183 10.60 -30.06 23.20
C LYS A 183 9.35 -30.44 24.02
N GLY A 184 8.19 -30.51 23.37
CA GLY A 184 6.91 -30.87 24.01
C GLY A 184 6.20 -29.71 24.73
N ILE A 185 6.75 -28.50 24.69
CA ILE A 185 6.12 -27.29 25.23
C ILE A 185 5.48 -26.52 24.08
N GLU A 186 4.19 -26.22 24.21
CA GLU A 186 3.46 -25.36 23.29
C GLU A 186 3.81 -23.89 23.51
N PHE A 187 4.15 -23.20 22.42
CA PHE A 187 4.41 -21.77 22.38
C PHE A 187 3.46 -21.11 21.39
N GLU A 188 2.91 -19.97 21.79
CA GLU A 188 2.19 -19.07 20.89
C GLU A 188 2.96 -17.75 20.78
N THR A 189 3.19 -17.26 19.56
CA THR A 189 3.85 -15.98 19.33
C THR A 189 3.13 -15.18 18.23
N PRO A 190 2.84 -13.89 18.45
CA PRO A 190 2.42 -13.02 17.38
C PRO A 190 3.56 -12.84 16.37
N ALA A 191 3.28 -13.01 15.08
CA ALA A 191 4.25 -12.80 14.01
C ALA A 191 3.58 -12.39 12.70
N CYS A 192 4.35 -11.74 11.83
CA CYS A 192 3.99 -11.52 10.43
C CYS A 192 4.77 -12.50 9.54
N ILE A 193 4.19 -12.83 8.38
CA ILE A 193 4.81 -13.67 7.35
C ILE A 193 4.91 -12.88 6.05
N ARG A 194 6.05 -12.97 5.38
CA ARG A 194 6.26 -12.52 4.00
C ARG A 194 6.91 -13.65 3.20
N LEU A 195 6.67 -13.71 1.90
CA LEU A 195 7.43 -14.57 1.00
C LEU A 195 8.63 -13.80 0.46
N ALA A 196 9.81 -14.40 0.53
CA ALA A 196 11.03 -13.86 -0.04
C ALA A 196 11.63 -14.85 -1.03
N GLU A 197 12.20 -14.34 -2.11
CA GLU A 197 12.94 -15.16 -3.09
C GLU A 197 14.33 -15.48 -2.54
N ASN A 198 14.74 -16.74 -2.71
CA ASN A 198 16.10 -17.20 -2.49
C ASN A 198 16.95 -16.91 -3.75
N PRO A 199 18.29 -16.92 -3.64
CA PRO A 199 19.17 -16.71 -4.79
C PRO A 199 18.97 -17.73 -5.94
N ASP A 200 18.42 -18.91 -5.63
CA ASP A 200 18.11 -19.96 -6.61
C ASP A 200 16.70 -19.82 -7.23
N GLY A 201 15.96 -18.77 -6.88
CA GLY A 201 14.60 -18.50 -7.37
C GLY A 201 13.48 -19.24 -6.62
N THR A 202 13.81 -20.08 -5.62
CA THR A 202 12.78 -20.68 -4.74
C THR A 202 12.24 -19.67 -3.73
N LEU A 203 11.05 -19.90 -3.18
CA LEU A 203 10.50 -19.05 -2.12
C LEU A 203 10.83 -19.59 -0.74
N ARG A 204 11.07 -18.69 0.21
CA ARG A 204 11.09 -18.97 1.64
C ARG A 204 10.01 -18.17 2.36
N ASN A 205 9.45 -18.74 3.41
CA ASN A 205 8.63 -17.97 4.36
C ASN A 205 9.57 -17.20 5.30
N GLU A 206 9.52 -15.89 5.23
CA GLU A 206 10.17 -15.00 6.16
C GLU A 206 9.19 -14.67 7.29
N ILE A 207 9.55 -15.08 8.51
CA ILE A 207 8.69 -15.01 9.69
C ILE A 207 9.29 -13.99 10.66
N GLU A 208 8.55 -12.91 10.89
CA GLU A 208 8.96 -11.83 11.78
C GLU A 208 8.11 -11.84 13.05
N CYS A 209 8.65 -12.38 14.15
CA CYS A 209 7.98 -12.39 15.45
C CYS A 209 7.92 -10.98 16.06
N CYS A 210 6.74 -10.58 16.54
CA CYS A 210 6.52 -9.27 17.14
C CYS A 210 7.26 -9.15 18.49
N LYS A 211 7.83 -7.97 18.73
CA LYS A 211 8.26 -7.56 20.08
C LYS A 211 7.14 -6.78 20.76
N ARG A 212 7.09 -6.85 22.10
CA ARG A 212 6.16 -6.03 22.90
C ARG A 212 6.44 -4.53 22.74
N TYR A 213 7.71 -4.17 22.65
CA TYR A 213 8.19 -2.80 22.42
C TYR A 213 9.39 -2.84 21.47
N PRO A 214 9.64 -1.77 20.69
CA PRO A 214 10.87 -1.65 19.94
C PRO A 214 12.07 -1.60 20.88
N ASP A 215 13.13 -2.29 20.48
CA ASP A 215 14.36 -2.36 21.25
C ASP A 215 15.33 -1.33 20.72
N LEU A 216 15.30 -0.13 21.32
CA LEU A 216 16.09 1.02 20.89
C LEU A 216 17.24 1.34 21.85
N ASP A 217 17.30 0.67 23.00
CA ASP A 217 18.33 0.88 24.03
C ASP A 217 19.49 -0.12 23.93
N THR A 218 19.31 -1.17 23.12
CA THR A 218 20.39 -2.09 22.74
C THR A 218 21.05 -1.61 21.44
N PRO A 219 22.38 -1.72 21.29
CA PRO A 219 23.03 -1.43 20.02
C PRO A 219 22.43 -2.23 18.86
N TYR A 220 22.09 -1.54 17.77
CA TYR A 220 21.61 -2.15 16.54
C TYR A 220 22.76 -2.14 15.52
N PHE A 221 23.26 -3.32 15.13
CA PHE A 221 24.47 -3.46 14.31
C PHE A 221 25.66 -2.64 14.85
N ASN A 222 25.98 -2.85 16.13
CA ASN A 222 27.04 -2.16 16.89
C ASN A 222 26.91 -0.63 16.97
N VAL A 223 25.72 -0.09 16.72
CA VAL A 223 25.44 1.34 16.82
C VAL A 223 24.39 1.62 17.89
N GLU A 224 24.74 2.47 18.85
CA GLU A 224 23.76 3.07 19.76
C GLU A 224 23.08 4.26 19.07
N PHE A 225 21.75 4.26 19.04
CA PHE A 225 21.00 5.38 18.45
C PHE A 225 21.02 6.60 19.35
N THR A 226 21.13 7.77 18.72
CA THR A 226 20.98 9.06 19.42
C THR A 226 19.53 9.24 19.90
N PRO A 227 19.28 10.07 20.93
CA PRO A 227 17.92 10.36 21.40
C PRO A 227 16.99 10.84 20.28
N GLU A 228 17.50 11.64 19.34
CA GLU A 228 16.74 12.14 18.18
C GLU A 228 16.33 11.00 17.23
N VAL A 229 17.24 10.07 16.92
CA VAL A 229 16.92 8.90 16.09
C VAL A 229 15.90 8.01 16.78
N LYS A 230 16.04 7.77 18.09
CA LYS A 230 15.04 7.00 18.86
C LYS A 230 13.67 7.66 18.82
N GLN A 231 13.59 8.98 19.01
CA GLN A 231 12.34 9.73 18.94
C GLN A 231 11.71 9.64 17.53
N ASN A 232 12.50 9.83 16.47
CA ASN A 232 12.01 9.72 15.10
C ASN A 232 11.48 8.30 14.80
N LEU A 233 12.17 7.25 15.26
CA LEU A 233 11.72 5.86 15.07
C LEU A 233 10.37 5.60 15.77
N LEU A 234 10.16 6.17 16.95
CA LEU A 234 8.91 6.01 17.71
C LEU A 234 7.75 6.82 17.13
N GLU A 235 8.00 8.07 16.72
CA GLU A 235 6.97 9.00 16.25
C GLU A 235 6.64 8.85 14.77
N LYS A 236 7.67 8.59 13.94
CA LYS A 236 7.59 8.62 12.46
C LYS A 236 7.84 7.26 11.82
N GLY A 237 8.24 6.25 12.60
CA GLY A 237 8.55 4.91 12.09
C GLY A 237 9.85 4.81 11.28
N ASN A 238 10.68 5.86 11.26
CA ASN A 238 11.97 5.87 10.57
C ASN A 238 12.96 6.80 11.29
N ALA A 239 14.26 6.59 11.08
CA ALA A 239 15.31 7.34 11.77
C ALA A 239 15.33 8.85 11.45
N GLY A 240 14.73 9.27 10.34
CA GLY A 240 14.76 10.66 9.86
C GLY A 240 16.12 11.12 9.32
N CYS A 241 17.13 10.26 9.36
CA CYS A 241 18.47 10.50 8.82
C CYS A 241 19.13 9.17 8.39
N VAL A 242 20.28 9.26 7.72
CA VAL A 242 21.14 8.11 7.43
C VAL A 242 21.88 7.72 8.71
N VAL A 243 21.92 6.41 8.99
CA VAL A 243 22.64 5.82 10.14
C VAL A 243 23.75 4.92 9.62
N GLU A 244 24.97 5.12 10.12
CA GLU A 244 26.16 4.35 9.75
C GLU A 244 26.24 3.02 10.52
N LEU A 245 25.58 1.97 10.02
CA LEU A 245 25.48 0.65 10.66
C LEU A 245 26.69 -0.23 10.36
N GLU A 246 27.13 -1.04 11.33
CA GLU A 246 28.21 -2.02 11.11
C GLU A 246 27.63 -3.38 10.72
N LEU A 247 27.34 -3.57 9.43
CA LEU A 247 26.71 -4.80 8.92
C LEU A 247 27.69 -5.97 8.79
N ALA A 248 28.95 -5.68 8.48
CA ALA A 248 30.00 -6.68 8.27
C ALA A 248 31.32 -6.27 8.95
N GLY A 249 31.61 -6.89 10.10
CA GLY A 249 32.95 -7.01 10.69
C GLY A 249 33.79 -5.73 10.73
N GLY A 250 33.25 -4.62 11.25
CA GLY A 250 33.96 -3.35 11.41
C GLY A 250 33.76 -2.33 10.27
N VAL A 251 33.14 -2.71 9.14
CA VAL A 251 32.81 -1.76 8.07
C VAL A 251 31.46 -1.12 8.37
N ARG A 252 31.46 0.22 8.46
CA ARG A 252 30.23 1.01 8.57
C ARG A 252 29.66 1.30 7.20
N GLU A 253 28.37 1.06 7.05
CA GLU A 253 27.61 1.28 5.83
C GLU A 253 26.46 2.27 6.10
N PRO A 254 26.27 3.28 5.25
CA PRO A 254 25.17 4.22 5.37
C PRO A 254 23.85 3.50 5.10
N CYS A 255 22.95 3.51 6.09
CA CYS A 255 21.66 2.83 6.00
C CYS A 255 20.50 3.76 6.32
N LEU A 256 19.38 3.55 5.64
CA LEU A 256 18.07 4.02 6.09
C LEU A 256 17.54 3.01 7.10
N VAL A 257 17.13 3.48 8.28
CA VAL A 257 16.58 2.62 9.34
C VAL A 257 15.11 2.93 9.56
N SER A 258 14.28 1.90 9.60
CA SER A 258 12.85 2.00 9.84
C SER A 258 12.38 1.04 10.93
N LEU A 259 11.24 1.36 11.53
CA LEU A 259 10.57 0.55 12.52
C LEU A 259 9.29 -0.03 11.90
N ASN A 260 9.15 -1.35 11.88
CA ASN A 260 7.91 -1.99 11.49
C ASN A 260 6.86 -1.80 12.61
N PRO A 261 5.78 -1.05 12.39
CA PRO A 261 4.81 -0.72 13.43
C PRO A 261 3.95 -1.92 13.85
N LYS A 262 3.89 -3.00 13.05
CA LYS A 262 3.14 -4.22 13.41
C LYS A 262 3.93 -5.14 14.33
N THR A 263 5.25 -5.19 14.14
CA THR A 263 6.13 -6.17 14.79
C THR A 263 7.09 -5.53 15.80
N ASN A 264 7.17 -4.21 15.85
CA ASN A 264 8.15 -3.46 16.64
C ASN A 264 9.61 -3.89 16.33
N ARG A 265 9.89 -4.29 15.09
CA ARG A 265 11.23 -4.69 14.63
C ARG A 265 11.87 -3.58 13.82
N LEU A 266 13.17 -3.40 14.02
CA LEU A 266 13.98 -2.51 13.21
C LEU A 266 14.34 -3.20 11.90
N HIS A 267 14.30 -2.43 10.82
CA HIS A 267 14.71 -2.81 9.47
C HIS A 267 15.75 -1.80 8.99
N HIS A 268 16.63 -2.23 8.10
CA HIS A 268 17.60 -1.33 7.47
C HIS A 268 17.74 -1.63 5.99
N ILE A 269 18.05 -0.59 5.21
CA ILE A 269 18.34 -0.68 3.79
C ILE A 269 19.62 0.16 3.52
N PRO A 270 20.69 -0.42 2.96
CA PRO A 270 21.86 0.33 2.55
C PRO A 270 21.52 1.40 1.52
N VAL A 271 22.09 2.60 1.64
CA VAL A 271 21.86 3.73 0.74
C VAL A 271 22.52 3.51 -0.63
N SER A 272 23.50 2.61 -0.72
CA SER A 272 24.30 2.35 -1.93
C SER A 272 23.88 1.09 -2.70
N GLY A 273 22.67 0.57 -2.47
CA GLY A 273 22.11 -0.62 -3.13
C GLY A 273 21.36 -0.32 -4.43
#